data_AF-A0A258GZT5-F1
#
_entry.id   AF-A0A258GZT5-F1
#
_cell.length_a   1.000
_cell.length_b   1.000
_cell.length_c   1.000
_cell.angle_alpha   90.00
_cell.angle_beta   90.00
_cell.angle_gamma   90.00
#
_symmetry.space_group_name_H-M   'P 1'
#
loop_
_entity.id
_entity.type
_entity.pdbx_description
1 polymer ?
#
loop_
_entity_poly.entity_id
_entity_poly.type
_entity_poly.pdbx_seq_one_letter_code
_entity_poly.pdbx_strand_id
1 'polypeptide(L)'
;MRMTSSRRRRRFAMSTDLRPLDVPDGVFEHEDEAVEFIRFWVAGGVDHVILKVGVFAASDEARYWGMICADIAKHAVRGMQQDDPSRGSADQMMAELQKGFADRVESLRADLTGQLKVKKQ
;
A
#
# COMPACT_ATOMS: atom_id res chain seq x y z
N MET A 1 28.88 -52.22 -9.01
CA MET A 1 28.76 -51.14 -10.02
C MET A 1 27.34 -51.24 -10.59
N ARG A 2 26.38 -50.33 -10.39
CA ARG A 2 26.39 -48.87 -10.24
C ARG A 2 25.50 -48.42 -9.05
N MET A 3 25.98 -47.42 -8.31
CA MET A 3 25.15 -46.59 -7.43
C MET A 3 24.33 -45.62 -8.30
N THR A 4 23.05 -45.46 -8.01
CA THR A 4 22.31 -44.23 -8.38
C THR A 4 21.51 -43.75 -7.18
N SER A 5 22.19 -42.95 -6.38
CA SER A 5 21.62 -42.07 -5.37
C SER A 5 20.71 -41.05 -6.07
N SER A 6 19.40 -41.25 -5.99
CA SER A 6 18.42 -40.22 -6.29
C SER A 6 18.37 -39.28 -5.09
N ARG A 7 19.33 -38.34 -5.02
CA ARG A 7 19.16 -37.13 -4.20
C ARG A 7 18.01 -36.35 -4.83
N ARG A 8 16.78 -36.56 -4.34
CA ARG A 8 15.71 -35.56 -4.48
C ARG A 8 16.26 -34.27 -3.90
N ARG A 9 16.78 -33.40 -4.77
CA ARG A 9 16.95 -31.99 -4.45
C ARG A 9 15.56 -31.53 -4.04
N ARG A 10 15.33 -31.35 -2.74
CA ARG A 10 14.28 -30.44 -2.27
C ARG A 10 14.69 -29.10 -2.85
N ARG A 11 14.14 -28.75 -4.01
CA ARG A 11 14.02 -27.36 -4.41
C ARG A 11 13.16 -26.75 -3.31
N PHE A 12 13.79 -26.04 -2.37
CA PHE A 12 13.09 -24.96 -1.70
C PHE A 12 12.67 -24.03 -2.85
N ALA A 13 11.40 -24.12 -3.27
CA ALA A 13 10.81 -23.06 -4.05
C ALA A 13 10.85 -21.84 -3.11
N MET A 14 11.75 -20.90 -3.37
CA MET A 14 11.55 -19.53 -2.93
C MET A 14 10.16 -19.16 -3.46
N SER A 15 9.19 -18.92 -2.58
CA SER A 15 7.87 -18.45 -3.01
C SER A 15 8.09 -17.17 -3.81
N THR A 16 7.77 -17.24 -5.09
CA THR A 16 7.75 -16.12 -6.03
C THR A 16 6.46 -15.31 -5.89
N ASP A 17 5.66 -15.58 -4.85
CA ASP A 17 4.30 -15.08 -4.77
C ASP A 17 4.28 -13.73 -4.07
N LEU A 18 3.93 -12.70 -4.84
CA LEU A 18 3.51 -11.42 -4.28
C LEU A 18 2.38 -11.68 -3.27
N ARG A 19 2.31 -10.87 -2.22
CA ARG A 19 1.25 -10.94 -1.19
C ARG A 19 0.31 -9.74 -1.35
N PRO A 20 -0.58 -9.72 -2.37
CA PRO A 20 -1.58 -8.66 -2.50
C PRO A 20 -2.60 -8.77 -1.36
N LEU A 21 -3.21 -7.64 -1.02
CA LEU A 21 -4.42 -7.63 -0.20
C LEU A 21 -5.63 -8.00 -1.07
N ASP A 22 -6.63 -8.62 -0.45
CA ASP A 22 -7.91 -8.89 -1.08
C ASP A 22 -8.68 -7.58 -1.34
N VAL A 23 -9.52 -7.59 -2.36
CA VAL A 23 -10.43 -6.48 -2.64
C VAL A 23 -11.51 -6.46 -1.56
N PRO A 24 -11.78 -5.32 -0.89
CA PRO A 24 -12.81 -5.25 0.14
C PRO A 24 -14.21 -5.59 -0.40
N ASP A 25 -15.01 -6.33 0.37
CA ASP A 25 -16.32 -6.83 -0.07
C ASP A 25 -17.25 -5.72 -0.62
N GLY A 26 -17.28 -4.55 0.04
CA GLY A 26 -18.10 -3.40 -0.38
C GLY A 26 -17.73 -2.80 -1.74
N VAL A 27 -16.58 -3.16 -2.32
CA VAL A 27 -16.23 -2.78 -3.70
C VAL A 27 -17.07 -3.56 -4.70
N PHE A 28 -17.37 -4.84 -4.43
CA PHE A 28 -18.17 -5.68 -5.33
C PHE A 28 -19.64 -5.26 -5.39
N GLU A 29 -20.10 -4.46 -4.42
CA GLU A 29 -21.45 -3.86 -4.45
C GLU A 29 -21.56 -2.69 -5.43
N HIS A 30 -20.42 -2.14 -5.88
CA HIS A 30 -20.32 -0.94 -6.71
C HIS A 30 -19.29 -1.11 -7.85
N GLU A 31 -19.20 -2.30 -8.45
CA GLU A 31 -18.14 -2.66 -9.41
C GLU A 31 -18.04 -1.71 -10.61
N ASP A 32 -19.16 -1.14 -11.06
CA ASP A 32 -19.25 -0.24 -12.21
C ASP A 32 -18.69 1.16 -11.93
N GLU A 33 -18.67 1.57 -10.65
CA GLU A 33 -18.14 2.85 -10.18
C GLU A 33 -16.78 2.70 -9.48
N ALA A 34 -16.38 1.47 -9.13
CA ALA A 34 -15.17 1.19 -8.38
C ALA A 34 -13.90 1.53 -9.17
N VAL A 35 -13.02 2.33 -8.55
CA VAL A 35 -11.74 2.71 -9.12
C VAL A 35 -10.62 2.49 -8.09
N GLU A 36 -9.62 1.68 -8.44
CA GLU A 36 -8.39 1.56 -7.66
C GLU A 36 -7.50 2.79 -7.88
N PHE A 37 -7.19 3.52 -6.80
CA PHE A 37 -6.36 4.73 -6.85
C PHE A 37 -4.88 4.47 -6.56
N ILE A 38 -4.58 3.55 -5.65
CA ILE A 38 -3.22 3.32 -5.16
C ILE A 38 -2.98 1.83 -4.88
N ARG A 39 -1.79 1.36 -5.23
CA ARG A 39 -1.20 0.15 -4.65
C ARG A 39 0.19 0.47 -4.16
N PHE A 40 0.47 0.11 -2.92
CA PHE A 40 1.72 0.43 -2.22
C PHE A 40 2.36 -0.85 -1.70
N TRP A 41 3.64 -1.05 -2.00
CA TRP A 41 4.43 -2.16 -1.50
C TRP A 41 5.71 -1.66 -0.84
N VAL A 42 6.14 -2.36 0.20
CA VAL A 42 7.48 -2.22 0.75
C VAL A 42 8.26 -3.49 0.39
N ALA A 43 9.30 -3.36 -0.42
CA ALA A 43 10.14 -4.48 -0.83
C ALA A 43 11.61 -4.04 -0.92
N GLY A 44 12.51 -4.78 -0.26
CA GLY A 44 13.94 -4.43 -0.22
C GLY A 44 14.24 -3.13 0.54
N GLY A 45 13.38 -2.73 1.48
CA GLY A 45 13.53 -1.50 2.27
C GLY A 45 13.14 -0.21 1.53
N VAL A 46 12.54 -0.33 0.34
CA VAL A 46 12.09 0.80 -0.46
C VAL A 46 10.60 0.67 -0.80
N ASP A 47 9.99 1.83 -1.04
CA ASP A 47 8.57 1.97 -1.37
C ASP A 47 8.39 1.82 -2.89
N HIS A 48 7.44 0.99 -3.31
CA HIS A 48 7.03 0.83 -4.71
C HIS A 48 5.56 1.19 -4.81
N VAL A 49 5.21 2.13 -5.70
CA VAL A 49 3.85 2.67 -5.75
C VAL A 49 3.33 2.75 -7.19
N ILE A 50 2.11 2.25 -7.39
CA ILE A 50 1.31 2.51 -8.60
C ILE A 50 0.19 3.46 -8.22
N LEU A 51 0.04 4.55 -8.99
CA LEU A 51 -0.98 5.57 -8.77
C LEU A 51 -1.85 5.75 -10.00
N LYS A 52 -3.14 5.99 -9.77
CA LYS A 52 -4.08 6.50 -10.76
C LYS A 52 -4.37 7.98 -10.47
N VAL A 53 -3.75 8.84 -11.25
CA VAL A 53 -3.97 10.30 -11.25
C VAL A 53 -4.76 10.73 -12.49
N GLY A 54 -5.22 11.97 -12.52
CA GLY A 54 -6.06 12.55 -13.58
C GLY A 54 -7.53 12.12 -13.50
N VAL A 55 -7.99 11.64 -12.34
CA VAL A 55 -9.41 11.26 -12.14
C VAL A 55 -10.25 12.47 -11.71
N PHE A 56 -9.67 13.35 -10.90
CA PHE A 56 -10.31 14.58 -10.44
C PHE A 56 -10.03 15.74 -11.40
N ALA A 57 -10.79 16.83 -11.25
CA ALA A 57 -10.45 18.08 -11.92
C ALA A 57 -9.02 18.51 -11.52
N ALA A 58 -8.21 18.96 -12.48
CA ALA A 58 -6.81 19.28 -12.25
C ALA A 58 -6.59 20.35 -11.16
N SER A 59 -7.53 21.28 -11.01
CA SER A 59 -7.54 22.30 -9.95
C SER A 59 -7.67 21.73 -8.54
N ASP A 60 -8.32 20.58 -8.41
CA ASP A 60 -8.71 20.00 -7.12
C ASP A 60 -7.98 18.70 -6.81
N GLU A 61 -7.27 18.11 -7.78
CA GLU A 61 -6.66 16.80 -7.63
C GLU A 61 -5.72 16.70 -6.41
N ALA A 62 -4.84 17.69 -6.21
CA ALA A 62 -3.96 17.72 -5.05
C ALA A 62 -4.74 17.78 -3.72
N ARG A 63 -5.85 18.54 -3.69
CA ARG A 63 -6.74 18.63 -2.53
C ARG A 63 -7.42 17.29 -2.24
N TYR A 64 -7.92 16.60 -3.28
CA TYR A 64 -8.52 15.28 -3.13
C TYR A 64 -7.51 14.23 -2.66
N TRP A 65 -6.27 14.26 -3.16
CA TRP A 65 -5.20 13.41 -2.62
C TRP A 65 -4.91 13.71 -1.14
N GLY A 66 -4.96 14.96 -0.72
CA GLY A 66 -4.88 15.33 0.70
C GLY A 66 -5.99 14.69 1.55
N MET A 67 -7.23 14.68 1.04
CA MET A 67 -8.36 14.02 1.70
C MET A 67 -8.17 12.49 1.76
N ILE A 68 -7.75 11.87 0.65
CA ILE A 68 -7.47 10.43 0.59
C ILE A 68 -6.40 10.04 1.62
N CYS A 69 -5.30 10.80 1.73
CA CYS A 69 -4.27 10.55 2.72
C CYS A 69 -4.81 10.63 4.17
N ALA A 70 -5.67 11.60 4.45
CA ALA A 70 -6.30 11.72 5.76
C ALA A 70 -7.24 10.54 6.08
N ASP A 71 -7.97 10.03 5.10
CA ASP A 71 -8.86 8.88 5.29
C ASP A 71 -8.08 7.57 5.44
N ILE A 72 -7.01 7.37 4.66
CA ILE A 72 -6.07 6.26 4.87
C ILE A 72 -5.49 6.30 6.29
N ALA A 73 -5.10 7.46 6.79
CA ALA A 73 -4.59 7.62 8.15
C ALA A 73 -5.62 7.17 9.21
N LYS A 74 -6.88 7.57 9.07
CA LYS A 74 -7.97 7.13 9.96
C LYS A 74 -8.19 5.62 9.89
N HIS A 75 -8.15 5.03 8.69
CA HIS A 75 -8.26 3.59 8.50
C HIS A 75 -7.09 2.83 9.12
N ALA A 76 -5.86 3.34 9.01
CA ALA A 76 -4.68 2.75 9.63
C ALA A 76 -4.80 2.74 11.16
N VAL A 77 -5.23 3.85 11.77
CA VAL A 77 -5.48 3.91 13.23
C VAL A 77 -6.53 2.91 13.66
N ARG A 78 -7.66 2.84 12.96
CA ARG A 78 -8.71 1.84 13.25
C ARG A 78 -8.18 0.41 13.12
N GLY A 79 -7.43 0.11 12.07
CA GLY A 79 -6.81 -1.20 11.86
C GLY A 79 -5.83 -1.58 12.99
N MET A 80 -5.00 -0.63 13.43
CA MET A 80 -4.09 -0.85 14.56
C MET A 80 -4.83 -1.14 15.88
N GLN A 81 -5.97 -0.47 16.12
CA GLN A 81 -6.80 -0.75 17.29
C GLN A 81 -7.52 -2.11 17.22
N GLN A 82 -7.89 -2.56 16.02
CA GLN A 82 -8.50 -3.87 15.80
C GLN A 82 -7.48 -5.01 15.97
N ASP A 83 -6.24 -4.79 15.49
CA ASP A 83 -5.13 -5.74 15.62
C ASP A 83 -4.66 -5.87 17.08
N ASP A 84 -4.52 -4.75 17.78
CA ASP A 84 -4.14 -4.72 19.19
C ASP A 84 -4.90 -3.61 19.95
N PRO A 85 -6.00 -3.98 20.65
CA PRO A 85 -6.78 -3.03 21.45
C PRO A 85 -6.00 -2.38 22.60
N SER A 86 -4.85 -2.94 23.00
CA SER A 86 -4.01 -2.41 24.09
C SER A 86 -2.99 -1.36 23.62
N ARG A 87 -2.85 -1.16 22.31
CA ARG A 87 -1.84 -0.31 21.68
C ARG A 87 -1.97 1.19 22.01
N GLY A 88 -3.09 1.62 22.60
CA GLY A 88 -3.30 2.99 23.06
C GLY A 88 -4.58 3.64 22.50
N SER A 89 -4.74 4.94 22.71
CA SER A 89 -5.91 5.66 22.20
C SER A 89 -5.75 6.03 20.72
N ALA A 90 -6.88 6.16 20.02
CA ALA A 90 -6.90 6.60 18.62
C ALA A 90 -6.23 7.97 18.44
N ASP A 91 -6.41 8.88 19.41
CA ASP A 91 -5.84 10.23 19.37
C ASP A 91 -4.30 10.19 19.48
N GLN A 92 -3.76 9.34 20.35
CA GLN A 92 -2.32 9.14 20.49
C GLN A 92 -1.73 8.59 19.18
N MET A 93 -2.34 7.55 18.62
CA MET A 93 -1.89 6.97 17.34
C MET A 93 -1.99 7.96 16.18
N MET A 94 -3.06 8.75 16.13
CA MET A 94 -3.22 9.78 15.10
C MET A 94 -2.15 10.87 15.23
N ALA A 95 -1.81 11.29 16.45
CA ALA A 95 -0.73 12.25 16.69
C ALA A 95 0.63 11.71 16.23
N GLU A 96 0.94 10.45 16.52
CA GLU A 96 2.16 9.79 16.05
C GLU A 96 2.22 9.69 14.52
N LEU A 97 1.09 9.31 13.90
CA LEU A 97 0.97 9.24 12.44
C LEU A 97 1.18 10.61 11.80
N GLN A 98 0.51 11.66 12.31
CA GLN A 98 0.64 13.03 11.83
C GLN A 98 2.09 13.52 11.93
N LYS A 99 2.78 13.22 13.03
CA LYS A 99 4.19 13.53 13.19
C LYS A 99 5.05 12.82 12.14
N GLY A 100 4.89 11.50 11.98
CA GLY A 100 5.65 10.74 10.98
C GLY A 100 5.36 11.19 9.54
N PHE A 101 4.13 11.62 9.25
CA PHE A 101 3.77 12.22 7.97
C PHE A 101 4.46 13.58 7.75
N ALA A 102 4.42 14.48 8.73
CA ALA A 102 5.06 15.79 8.63
C ALA A 102 6.58 15.65 8.46
N ASP A 103 7.22 14.83 9.29
CA ASP A 103 8.66 14.52 9.19
C ASP A 103 9.01 14.02 7.78
N ARG A 104 8.15 13.20 7.18
CA ARG A 104 8.36 12.66 5.83
C ARG A 104 8.19 13.72 4.74
N VAL A 105 7.18 14.59 4.84
CA VAL A 105 6.91 15.67 3.88
C VAL A 105 8.04 16.70 3.88
N GLU A 106 8.59 17.01 5.06
CA GLU A 106 9.71 17.94 5.20
C GLU A 106 11.04 17.33 4.72
N SER A 107 11.19 16.01 4.82
CA SER A 107 12.39 15.31 4.34
C SER A 107 12.46 15.23 2.81
N LEU A 108 13.62 15.55 2.24
CA LEU A 108 13.90 15.25 0.83
C LEU A 108 14.19 13.75 0.67
N ARG A 109 13.35 13.03 -0.09
CA ARG A 109 13.68 11.67 -0.57
C ARG A 109 13.95 11.66 -2.07
N ALA A 110 15.18 11.29 -2.43
CA ALA A 110 15.61 11.19 -3.82
C ALA A 110 15.17 9.87 -4.51
N ASP A 111 14.59 8.92 -3.78
CA ASP A 111 14.34 7.54 -4.21
C ASP A 111 12.85 7.17 -4.34
N LEU A 112 11.94 8.16 -4.34
CA LEU A 112 10.53 7.88 -4.60
C LEU A 112 10.34 7.55 -6.09
N THR A 113 10.04 6.28 -6.38
CA THR A 113 9.70 5.82 -7.74
C THR A 113 8.17 5.72 -7.87
N GLY A 114 7.56 6.72 -8.50
CA GLY A 114 6.15 6.68 -8.88
C GLY A 114 6.00 6.25 -10.33
N GLN A 115 5.23 5.20 -10.61
CA GLN A 115 4.86 4.83 -11.98
C GLN A 115 3.42 5.26 -12.28
N LEU A 116 3.25 6.04 -13.35
CA LEU A 116 1.93 6.38 -13.89
C LEU A 116 1.42 5.24 -14.77
N LYS A 117 0.24 4.70 -14.47
CA LYS A 117 -0.49 3.88 -15.45
C LYS A 117 -1.19 4.79 -16.47
N VAL A 118 -0.48 5.14 -17.54
CA VAL A 118 -1.08 5.83 -18.69
C VAL A 118 -1.94 4.81 -19.46
N LYS A 119 -3.20 5.14 -19.77
CA LYS A 119 -3.97 4.36 -20.75
C LYS A 119 -3.31 4.55 -22.11
N LYS A 120 -2.85 3.48 -22.76
CA LYS A 120 -2.62 3.52 -24.22
C LYS A 120 -3.97 3.82 -24.87
N GLN A 121 -4.00 4.87 -25.70
CA GLN A 121 -5.13 5.24 -26.54
C GLN A 121 -5.54 4.09 -27.45
#